data_AF-A0A257PGS3-F1
#
_entry.id   AF-A0A257PGS3-F1
#
_cell.length_a   1.000
_cell.length_b   1.000
_cell.length_c   1.000
_cell.angle_alpha   90.00
_cell.angle_beta   90.00
_cell.angle_gamma   90.00
#
_symmetry.space_group_name_H-M   'P 1'
#
loop_
_entity.id
_entity.type
_entity.pdbx_description
1 polymer ?
#
loop_
_entity_poly.entity_id
_entity_poly.type
_entity_poly.pdbx_seq_one_letter_code
_entity_poly.pdbx_strand_id
1 'polypeptide(L)'
;GENVKFPDITAYYNNISVTDANGNTIVEPTHAQPEYVKDYEAGLRYEKGALTLEGNFYLEDFQNTFISATDPVTGVSRTSNGGSSRYDGEEVQIGDNFGSLKIMPGDFAGYINAAHNEAYFTGAFADASAGSVYKGQPVGNVPNYLVSAGISWTNASYLVAVDTRYVGRQYLNNSYSGIPTSSTDGGYFLTDLSLRDTIKLHHGPVKALVLTFNIDNLFGVRYYNSADINTDVNGNPYKEAIVGAPRAFYGAVTAKF
;
A
#
# COMPACT_ATOMS: atom_id res chain seq x y z
N GLY A 1 -16.25 6.98 -11.95
CA GLY A 1 -17.68 7.24 -11.65
C GLY A 1 -17.82 8.42 -10.70
N GLU A 2 -18.88 8.48 -9.88
CA GLU A 2 -18.91 9.36 -8.70
C GLU A 2 -19.31 8.54 -7.47
N ASN A 3 -18.53 8.66 -6.40
CA ASN A 3 -18.75 7.97 -5.12
C ASN A 3 -18.85 8.99 -3.99
N VAL A 4 -19.56 8.62 -2.92
CA VAL A 4 -19.70 9.43 -1.71
C VAL A 4 -19.37 8.60 -0.47
N LYS A 5 -18.57 9.16 0.42
CA LYS A 5 -18.27 8.61 1.74
C LYS A 5 -18.85 9.54 2.81
N PHE A 6 -19.76 9.02 3.61
CA PHE A 6 -20.27 9.75 4.79
C PHE A 6 -19.25 9.69 5.93
N PRO A 7 -19.25 10.68 6.85
CA PRO A 7 -18.40 10.62 8.03
C PRO A 7 -18.61 9.32 8.81
N ASP A 8 -17.52 8.70 9.27
CA ASP A 8 -17.60 7.47 10.07
C ASP A 8 -18.17 7.76 11.47
N ILE A 9 -18.67 6.72 12.15
CA ILE A 9 -19.24 6.84 13.50
C ILE A 9 -18.27 7.53 14.48
N THR A 10 -16.97 7.30 14.35
CA THR A 10 -15.92 7.93 15.16
C THR A 10 -15.90 9.46 15.01
N ALA A 11 -16.26 10.01 13.85
CA ALA A 11 -16.39 11.45 13.67
C ALA A 11 -17.54 12.05 14.52
N TYR A 12 -18.56 11.25 14.85
CA TYR A 12 -19.68 11.67 15.69
C TYR A 12 -19.44 11.50 17.20
N TYR A 13 -18.60 10.55 17.60
CA TYR A 13 -18.48 10.14 19.01
C TYR A 13 -17.09 10.31 19.63
N ASN A 14 -16.04 10.68 18.88
CA ASN A 14 -14.72 10.96 19.47
C ASN A 14 -14.65 12.31 20.22
N ASN A 15 -15.73 13.09 20.21
CA ASN A 15 -15.86 14.38 20.89
C ASN A 15 -16.21 14.29 22.39
N ILE A 16 -16.38 13.09 22.97
CA ILE A 16 -16.86 12.90 24.36
C ILE A 16 -15.90 13.40 25.45
N SER A 17 -14.74 13.95 25.08
CA SER A 17 -13.77 14.59 25.99
C SER A 17 -13.53 16.07 25.68
N VAL A 18 -14.33 16.68 24.79
CA VAL A 18 -14.25 18.13 24.50
C VAL A 18 -14.90 18.89 25.65
N THR A 19 -14.21 19.89 26.19
CA THR A 19 -14.76 20.76 27.25
C THR A 19 -15.10 22.15 26.72
N ASP A 20 -16.17 22.76 27.23
CA ASP A 20 -16.44 24.19 27.03
C ASP A 20 -15.40 25.08 27.75
N ALA A 21 -15.51 26.40 27.59
CA ALA A 21 -14.62 27.37 28.25
C ALA A 21 -14.67 27.33 29.79
N ASN A 22 -15.65 26.62 30.37
CA ASN A 22 -15.83 26.45 31.81
C ASN A 22 -15.37 25.06 32.30
N GLY A 23 -14.82 24.22 31.41
CA GLY A 23 -14.32 22.88 31.74
C GLY A 23 -15.40 21.79 31.76
N ASN A 24 -16.62 22.07 31.29
CA ASN A 24 -17.67 21.06 31.24
C ASN A 24 -17.55 20.23 29.96
N THR A 25 -17.63 18.90 30.05
CA THR A 25 -17.70 18.04 28.87
C THR A 25 -18.94 18.36 28.05
N ILE A 26 -18.75 18.65 26.77
CA ILE A 26 -19.81 18.90 25.78
C ILE A 26 -19.75 17.86 24.68
N VAL A 27 -20.90 17.59 24.06
CA VAL A 27 -20.98 16.83 22.80
C VAL A 27 -20.98 17.85 21.67
N GLU A 28 -19.82 18.03 21.02
CA GLU A 28 -19.66 18.95 19.88
C GLU A 28 -20.31 18.35 18.61
N PRO A 29 -21.27 19.02 17.94
CA PRO A 29 -21.86 18.49 16.72
C PRO A 29 -20.80 18.20 15.64
N THR A 30 -20.96 17.10 14.91
CA THR A 30 -20.05 16.77 13.80
C THR A 30 -20.20 17.81 12.70
N HIS A 31 -19.12 18.52 12.40
CA HIS A 31 -19.07 19.50 11.31
C HIS A 31 -18.59 18.89 9.98
N ALA A 32 -18.22 17.60 9.99
CA ALA A 32 -17.75 16.90 8.81
C ALA A 32 -18.90 16.64 7.81
N GLN A 33 -18.74 17.15 6.60
CA GLN A 33 -19.58 16.90 5.44
C GLN A 33 -19.14 15.60 4.74
N PRO A 34 -20.01 14.96 3.94
CA PRO A 34 -19.60 13.84 3.12
C PRO A 34 -18.44 14.20 2.19
N GLU A 35 -17.52 13.25 2.02
CA GLU A 35 -16.44 13.27 1.05
C GLU A 35 -16.99 12.73 -0.29
N TYR A 36 -16.66 13.40 -1.39
CA TYR A 36 -17.08 13.02 -2.73
C TYR A 36 -15.86 12.74 -3.59
N VAL A 37 -15.94 11.72 -4.43
CA VAL A 37 -14.87 11.35 -5.35
C VAL A 37 -15.43 11.26 -6.76
N LYS A 38 -14.86 12.04 -7.68
CA LYS A 38 -15.09 11.89 -9.11
C LYS A 38 -13.91 11.15 -9.70
N ASP A 39 -14.21 10.00 -10.25
CA ASP A 39 -13.22 9.05 -10.72
C ASP A 39 -13.34 8.89 -12.25
N TYR A 40 -12.20 8.93 -12.93
CA TYR A 40 -12.06 8.81 -14.38
C TYR A 40 -10.98 7.77 -14.67
N GLU A 41 -11.38 6.66 -15.29
CA GLU A 41 -10.44 5.60 -15.68
C GLU A 41 -10.55 5.32 -17.18
N ALA A 42 -9.40 5.08 -17.80
CA ALA A 42 -9.31 4.64 -19.19
C ALA A 42 -8.21 3.59 -19.32
N GLY A 43 -8.63 2.38 -19.67
CA GLY A 43 -7.73 1.24 -19.82
C GLY A 43 -7.82 0.57 -21.19
N LEU A 44 -6.72 -0.07 -21.58
CA LEU A 44 -6.63 -0.94 -22.74
C LEU A 44 -6.06 -2.28 -22.30
N ARG A 45 -6.67 -3.35 -22.80
CA ARG A 45 -6.22 -4.71 -22.56
C ARG A 45 -6.09 -5.46 -23.88
N TYR A 46 -4.98 -6.18 -24.01
CA TYR A 46 -4.71 -7.06 -25.13
C TYR A 46 -4.36 -8.45 -24.62
N GLU A 47 -5.02 -9.45 -25.19
CA GLU A 47 -4.77 -10.85 -24.88
C GLU A 47 -4.53 -11.65 -26.16
N LYS A 48 -3.48 -12.46 -26.16
CA LYS A 48 -3.23 -13.43 -27.23
C LYS A 48 -2.51 -14.66 -26.68
N GLY A 49 -3.25 -15.76 -26.56
CA GLY A 49 -2.71 -16.98 -25.98
C GLY A 49 -2.39 -16.78 -24.50
N ALA A 50 -1.14 -17.00 -24.10
CA ALA A 50 -0.70 -16.77 -22.73
C ALA A 50 -0.28 -15.32 -22.46
N LEU A 51 -0.02 -14.53 -23.51
CA LEU A 51 0.38 -13.13 -23.38
C LEU A 51 -0.82 -12.28 -23.00
N THR A 52 -0.68 -11.54 -21.90
CA THR A 52 -1.59 -10.51 -21.43
C THR A 52 -0.82 -9.19 -21.31
N LEU A 53 -1.36 -8.14 -21.91
CA LEU A 53 -0.89 -6.76 -21.77
C LEU A 53 -2.07 -5.90 -21.33
N GLU A 54 -1.88 -5.13 -20.27
CA GLU A 54 -2.88 -4.21 -19.77
C GLU A 54 -2.21 -2.88 -19.44
N GLY A 55 -2.87 -1.78 -19.78
CA GLY A 55 -2.45 -0.44 -19.43
C GLY A 55 -3.66 0.36 -18.99
N ASN A 56 -3.56 1.06 -17.88
CA ASN A 56 -4.63 1.86 -17.30
C ASN A 56 -4.11 3.27 -16.94
N PHE A 57 -4.97 4.26 -17.07
CA PHE A 57 -4.77 5.59 -16.51
C PHE A 57 -5.99 5.92 -15.66
N TYR A 58 -5.74 6.40 -14.44
CA TYR A 58 -6.79 6.80 -13.51
C TYR A 58 -6.59 8.24 -13.05
N LEU A 59 -7.70 8.90 -12.74
CA LEU A 59 -7.74 10.22 -12.12
C LEU A 59 -8.93 10.29 -11.17
N GLU A 60 -8.66 10.54 -9.90
CA GLU A 60 -9.64 10.66 -8.84
C GLU A 60 -9.57 12.05 -8.21
N ASP A 61 -10.65 12.81 -8.34
CA ASP A 61 -10.84 14.13 -7.73
C ASP A 61 -11.67 14.01 -6.46
N PHE A 62 -11.01 14.15 -5.32
CA PHE A 62 -11.63 14.16 -4.00
C PHE A 62 -12.04 15.58 -3.60
N GLN A 63 -13.24 15.70 -3.05
CA GLN A 63 -13.76 16.90 -2.41
C GLN A 63 -14.15 16.59 -0.98
N ASN A 64 -13.91 17.55 -0.08
CA ASN A 64 -14.16 17.41 1.35
C ASN A 64 -13.37 16.25 1.99
N THR A 65 -12.12 16.03 1.55
CA THR A 65 -11.28 14.90 2.00
C THR A 65 -11.25 14.82 3.53
N PHE A 66 -11.52 13.68 4.14
CA PHE A 66 -11.49 13.58 5.60
C PHE A 66 -10.07 13.65 6.14
N ILE A 67 -9.89 14.41 7.22
CA ILE A 67 -8.66 14.46 7.99
C ILE A 67 -8.98 14.20 9.44
N SER A 68 -8.19 13.33 10.07
CA SER A 68 -8.28 13.07 11.50
C SER A 68 -7.02 13.54 12.18
N ALA A 69 -7.16 14.48 13.10
CA ALA A 69 -6.07 15.02 13.89
C ALA A 69 -6.30 14.70 15.37
N THR A 70 -5.24 14.30 16.06
CA THR A 70 -5.24 13.98 17.48
C THR A 70 -4.46 15.05 18.23
N ASP A 71 -5.11 15.68 19.20
CA ASP A 71 -4.43 16.59 20.12
C ASP A 71 -3.43 15.77 20.98
N PRO A 72 -2.12 16.07 20.91
CA PRO A 72 -1.11 15.30 21.63
C PRO A 72 -1.15 15.51 23.15
N VAL A 73 -1.82 16.56 23.64
CA VAL A 73 -1.96 16.87 25.07
C VAL A 73 -3.16 16.16 25.66
N THR A 74 -4.32 16.22 24.98
CA THR A 74 -5.57 15.64 25.49
C THR A 74 -5.83 14.23 25.00
N GLY A 75 -5.16 13.78 23.94
CA GLY A 75 -5.37 12.49 23.27
C GLY A 75 -6.68 12.43 22.48
N VAL A 76 -7.39 13.54 22.33
CA VAL A 76 -8.69 13.61 21.66
C VAL A 76 -8.48 13.72 20.15
N SER A 77 -9.04 12.78 19.40
CA SER A 77 -9.05 12.82 17.94
C SER A 77 -10.30 13.52 17.41
N ARG A 78 -10.12 14.42 16.45
CA ARG A 78 -11.20 15.12 15.75
C ARG A 78 -11.09 14.85 14.26
N THR A 79 -12.24 14.62 13.62
CA THR A 79 -12.33 14.45 12.16
C THR A 79 -12.99 15.67 11.55
N SER A 80 -12.36 16.26 10.55
CA SER A 80 -12.84 17.42 9.78
C SER A 80 -12.64 17.20 8.28
N ASN A 81 -13.19 18.09 7.45
CA ASN A 81 -12.91 18.08 6.01
C ASN A 81 -11.67 18.92 5.71
N GLY A 82 -10.65 18.27 5.17
CA GLY A 82 -9.36 18.80 4.76
C GLY A 82 -9.25 19.13 3.28
N GLY A 83 -10.13 20.00 2.79
CA GLY A 83 -10.05 20.54 1.43
C GLY A 83 -10.32 19.49 0.33
N SER A 84 -9.60 19.61 -0.79
CA SER A 84 -9.73 18.75 -1.95
C SER A 84 -8.36 18.21 -2.38
N SER A 85 -8.32 16.98 -2.88
CA SER A 85 -7.11 16.31 -3.34
C SER A 85 -7.34 15.63 -4.67
N ARG A 86 -6.26 15.38 -5.41
CA ARG A 86 -6.28 14.56 -6.63
C ARG A 86 -5.28 13.44 -6.48
N TYR A 87 -5.71 12.26 -6.92
CA TYR A 87 -4.87 11.11 -7.15
C TYR A 87 -4.93 10.81 -8.64
N ASP A 88 -3.78 10.66 -9.28
CA ASP A 88 -3.73 10.24 -10.67
C ASP A 88 -2.49 9.38 -10.91
N GLY A 89 -2.57 8.55 -11.94
CA GLY A 89 -1.49 7.62 -12.21
C GLY A 89 -1.72 6.74 -13.41
N GLU A 90 -0.65 6.05 -13.76
CA GLU A 90 -0.61 5.10 -14.84
C GLU A 90 -0.17 3.73 -14.33
N GLU A 91 -0.82 2.69 -14.85
CA GLU A 91 -0.54 1.30 -14.49
C GLU A 91 -0.29 0.50 -15.76
N VAL A 92 0.72 -0.36 -15.73
CA VAL A 92 1.06 -1.28 -16.81
C VAL A 92 1.26 -2.66 -16.23
N GLN A 93 0.61 -3.65 -16.83
CA GLN A 93 0.75 -5.05 -16.51
C GLN A 93 1.09 -5.85 -17.76
N ILE A 94 2.09 -6.71 -17.64
CA ILE A 94 2.54 -7.64 -18.67
C ILE A 94 2.65 -9.01 -18.01
N GLY A 95 2.07 -10.04 -18.63
CA GLY A 95 2.20 -11.42 -18.19
C GLY A 95 2.28 -12.35 -19.38
N ASP A 96 3.12 -13.39 -19.29
CA ASP A 96 3.22 -14.39 -20.34
C ASP A 96 3.68 -15.75 -19.80
N ASN A 97 3.33 -16.81 -20.53
CA ASN A 97 3.96 -18.12 -20.42
C ASN A 97 4.82 -18.33 -21.67
N PHE A 98 6.10 -18.01 -21.52
CA PHE A 98 7.12 -18.14 -22.57
C PHE A 98 7.37 -19.59 -23.02
N GLY A 99 6.85 -20.56 -22.26
CA GLY A 99 7.05 -21.99 -22.52
C GLY A 99 8.53 -22.36 -22.49
N SER A 100 8.91 -23.38 -23.26
CA SER A 100 10.29 -23.87 -23.24
C SER A 100 11.26 -22.97 -24.01
N LEU A 101 12.29 -22.51 -23.30
CA LEU A 101 13.42 -21.82 -23.89
C LEU A 101 14.49 -22.85 -24.27
N LYS A 102 15.07 -22.74 -25.48
CA LYS A 102 16.10 -23.68 -26.00
C LYS A 102 17.37 -23.79 -25.15
N ILE A 103 17.52 -22.94 -24.13
CA ILE A 103 18.67 -22.86 -23.24
C ILE A 103 18.59 -23.83 -22.05
N MET A 104 17.39 -24.29 -21.67
CA MET A 104 17.20 -25.18 -20.52
C MET A 104 15.86 -25.94 -20.63
N PRO A 105 15.81 -27.24 -20.31
CA PRO A 105 14.54 -27.97 -20.29
C PRO A 105 13.58 -27.38 -19.25
N GLY A 106 12.28 -27.43 -19.57
CA GLY A 106 11.20 -26.85 -18.76
C GLY A 106 10.58 -25.62 -19.39
N ASP A 107 9.54 -25.11 -18.75
CA ASP A 107 8.73 -23.98 -19.19
C ASP A 107 8.94 -22.78 -18.27
N PHE A 108 8.97 -21.59 -18.88
CA PHE A 108 9.09 -20.33 -18.17
C PHE A 108 7.80 -19.54 -18.25
N ALA A 109 7.42 -18.91 -17.15
CA ALA A 109 6.36 -17.91 -17.11
C ALA A 109 6.80 -16.72 -16.28
N GLY A 110 6.27 -15.54 -16.57
CA GLY A 110 6.64 -14.35 -15.82
C GLY A 110 5.65 -13.21 -16.01
N TYR A 111 5.83 -12.19 -15.17
CA TYR A 111 5.01 -11.01 -15.18
C TYR A 111 5.81 -9.78 -14.74
N ILE A 112 5.31 -8.61 -15.11
CA ILE A 112 5.73 -7.30 -14.64
C ILE A 112 4.46 -6.47 -14.44
N ASN A 113 4.29 -5.89 -13.26
CA ASN A 113 3.32 -4.85 -12.97
C ASN A 113 4.10 -3.60 -12.55
N ALA A 114 3.74 -2.44 -13.08
CA ALA A 114 4.33 -1.16 -12.72
C ALA A 114 3.23 -0.12 -12.62
N ALA A 115 3.20 0.64 -11.53
CA ALA A 115 2.33 1.77 -11.33
C ALA A 115 3.16 2.99 -10.96
N HIS A 116 2.79 4.13 -11.52
CA HIS A 116 3.25 5.45 -11.11
C HIS A 116 2.06 6.21 -10.55
N ASN A 117 2.22 6.79 -9.36
CA ASN A 117 1.15 7.46 -8.65
C ASN A 117 1.60 8.87 -8.26
N GLU A 118 0.76 9.85 -8.56
CA GLU A 118 0.86 11.20 -8.05
C GLU A 118 -0.38 11.51 -7.20
N ALA A 119 -0.14 12.10 -6.04
CA ALA A 119 -1.22 12.53 -5.16
C ALA A 119 -0.87 13.89 -4.56
N TYR A 120 -1.77 14.86 -4.70
CA TYR A 120 -1.56 16.22 -4.21
C TYR A 120 -2.87 16.90 -3.83
N PHE A 121 -2.76 17.89 -2.94
CA PHE A 121 -3.90 18.72 -2.56
C PHE A 121 -4.22 19.72 -3.67
N THR A 122 -5.46 19.70 -4.17
CA THR A 122 -5.97 20.64 -5.18
C THR A 122 -6.56 21.91 -4.55
N GLY A 123 -6.88 21.86 -3.25
CA GLY A 123 -7.38 22.97 -2.44
C GLY A 123 -6.62 23.08 -1.13
N ALA A 124 -6.35 24.31 -0.69
CA ALA A 124 -5.74 24.56 0.62
C ALA A 124 -6.80 24.51 1.72
N PHE A 125 -6.41 24.08 2.91
CA PHE A 125 -7.25 24.17 4.10
C PHE A 125 -6.38 24.47 5.33
N ALA A 126 -7.03 24.98 6.37
CA ALA A 126 -6.44 25.18 7.68
C ALA A 126 -7.42 24.62 8.73
N ASP A 127 -6.90 23.77 9.59
CA ASP A 127 -7.62 23.16 10.70
C ASP A 127 -6.88 23.51 12.00
N ALA A 128 -7.63 23.85 13.05
CA ALA A 128 -7.05 24.27 14.32
C ALA A 128 -6.28 23.14 15.03
N SER A 129 -6.62 21.88 14.74
CA SER A 129 -6.01 20.68 15.34
C SER A 129 -4.96 20.07 14.41
N ALA A 130 -5.20 20.07 13.09
CA ALA A 130 -4.30 19.44 12.12
C ALA A 130 -3.20 20.39 11.60
N GLY A 131 -3.41 21.71 11.64
CA GLY A 131 -2.54 22.68 10.99
C GLY A 131 -3.02 23.03 9.58
N SER A 132 -2.11 23.45 8.70
CA SER A 132 -2.45 23.91 7.35
C SER A 132 -1.77 23.09 6.27
N VAL A 133 -2.49 22.90 5.17
CA VAL A 133 -1.99 22.29 3.94
C VAL A 133 -2.22 23.25 2.80
N TYR A 134 -1.24 23.34 1.90
CA TYR A 134 -1.28 24.23 0.75
C TYR A 134 -1.65 23.47 -0.52
N LYS A 135 -2.26 24.19 -1.46
CA LYS A 135 -2.49 23.67 -2.81
C LYS A 135 -1.16 23.28 -3.47
N GLY A 136 -1.11 22.09 -4.07
CA GLY A 136 0.08 21.52 -4.70
C GLY A 136 1.00 20.76 -3.72
N GLN A 137 0.70 20.77 -2.42
CA GLN A 137 1.43 19.94 -1.47
C GLN A 137 1.12 18.46 -1.75
N PRO A 138 2.11 17.56 -1.73
CA PRO A 138 1.90 16.14 -1.95
C PRO A 138 1.05 15.54 -0.82
N VAL A 139 0.22 14.55 -1.13
CA VAL A 139 -0.41 13.73 -0.10
C VAL A 139 0.62 12.75 0.45
N GLY A 140 0.68 12.60 1.78
CA GLY A 140 1.61 11.68 2.42
C GLY A 140 1.16 10.23 2.33
N ASN A 141 2.10 9.33 2.53
CA ASN A 141 1.95 7.88 2.55
C ASN A 141 1.43 7.30 1.21
N VAL A 142 1.73 7.99 0.10
CA VAL A 142 1.49 7.53 -1.27
C VAL A 142 2.85 7.28 -1.95
N PRO A 143 3.24 6.01 -2.19
CA PRO A 143 4.42 5.68 -2.97
C PRO A 143 4.29 6.13 -4.42
N ASN A 144 5.31 6.86 -4.91
CA ASN A 144 5.30 7.37 -6.28
C ASN A 144 5.46 6.27 -7.34
N TYR A 145 6.09 5.14 -6.99
CA TYR A 145 6.21 3.99 -7.87
C TYR A 145 5.93 2.71 -7.10
N LEU A 146 5.21 1.79 -7.73
CA LEU A 146 5.03 0.42 -7.27
C LEU A 146 5.36 -0.50 -8.44
N VAL A 147 6.41 -1.31 -8.32
CA VAL A 147 6.79 -2.26 -9.38
C VAL A 147 6.88 -3.64 -8.78
N SER A 148 6.27 -4.63 -9.42
CA SER A 148 6.44 -6.04 -9.08
C SER A 148 6.78 -6.82 -10.34
N ALA A 149 7.79 -7.68 -10.29
CA ALA A 149 8.15 -8.55 -11.39
C ALA A 149 8.45 -9.95 -10.87
N GLY A 150 7.99 -10.96 -11.59
CA GLY A 150 8.23 -12.34 -11.22
C GLY A 150 8.59 -13.20 -12.41
N ILE A 151 9.44 -14.19 -12.18
CA ILE A 151 9.76 -15.23 -13.15
C ILE A 151 9.69 -16.58 -12.44
N SER A 152 9.09 -17.54 -13.12
CA SER A 152 9.04 -18.94 -12.68
C SER A 152 9.56 -19.85 -13.78
N TRP A 153 10.24 -20.90 -13.34
CA TRP A 153 10.67 -22.02 -14.17
C TRP A 153 10.05 -23.28 -13.61
N THR A 154 9.45 -24.08 -14.48
CA THR A 154 8.89 -25.38 -14.14
C THR A 154 9.49 -26.47 -15.01
N ASN A 155 9.89 -27.58 -14.40
CA ASN A 155 10.34 -28.75 -15.13
C ASN A 155 9.91 -30.00 -14.40
N ALA A 156 9.03 -30.78 -15.03
CA ALA A 156 8.35 -31.92 -14.42
C ALA A 156 7.65 -31.53 -13.09
N SER A 157 8.14 -32.01 -11.94
CA SER A 157 7.58 -31.74 -10.62
C SER A 157 8.19 -30.52 -9.93
N TYR A 158 9.29 -29.99 -10.46
CA TYR A 158 10.03 -28.89 -9.88
C TYR A 158 9.47 -27.54 -10.33
N LEU A 159 9.39 -26.61 -9.39
CA LEU A 159 9.14 -25.20 -9.64
C LEU A 159 10.17 -24.37 -8.87
N VAL A 160 10.73 -23.38 -9.56
CA VAL A 160 11.54 -22.31 -8.98
C VAL A 160 10.90 -21.00 -9.40
N ALA A 161 10.58 -20.13 -8.46
CA ALA A 161 10.06 -18.80 -8.74
C ALA A 161 10.83 -17.73 -7.97
N VAL A 162 11.09 -16.61 -8.61
CA VAL A 162 11.70 -15.42 -8.03
C VAL A 162 10.75 -14.26 -8.29
N ASP A 163 10.36 -13.59 -7.21
CA ASP A 163 9.46 -12.43 -7.25
C ASP A 163 10.21 -11.25 -6.64
N THR A 164 10.12 -10.08 -7.27
CA THR A 164 10.74 -8.85 -6.79
C THR A 164 9.72 -7.74 -6.79
N ARG A 165 9.67 -6.99 -5.70
CA ARG A 165 8.83 -5.80 -5.52
C ARG A 165 9.70 -4.59 -5.20
N TYR A 166 9.38 -3.46 -5.80
CA TYR A 166 9.94 -2.16 -5.54
C TYR A 166 8.84 -1.22 -5.08
N VAL A 167 9.06 -0.59 -3.93
CA VAL A 167 8.23 0.50 -3.44
C VAL A 167 9.05 1.77 -3.54
N GLY A 168 8.51 2.78 -4.20
CA GLY A 168 9.14 4.06 -4.44
C GLY A 168 9.16 4.98 -3.21
N ARG A 169 9.64 6.20 -3.43
CA ARG A 169 9.68 7.24 -2.39
C ARG A 169 8.25 7.71 -2.09
N GLN A 170 7.97 7.97 -0.82
CA GLN A 170 6.73 8.62 -0.39
C GLN A 170 7.01 9.76 0.59
N TYR A 171 6.16 10.77 0.60
CA TYR A 171 6.15 11.76 1.70
C TYR A 171 5.50 11.15 2.93
N LEU A 172 5.89 11.60 4.12
CA LEU A 172 5.35 11.05 5.37
C LEU A 172 4.38 12.03 6.01
N ASN A 173 3.28 11.52 6.54
CA ASN A 173 2.36 12.32 7.33
C ASN A 173 2.92 12.57 8.73
N ASN A 174 2.41 13.59 9.39
CA ASN A 174 2.60 13.75 10.82
C ASN A 174 1.64 12.78 11.55
N SER A 175 2.14 12.04 12.54
CA SER A 175 1.38 10.99 13.22
C SER A 175 0.18 11.51 14.02
N TYR A 176 0.24 12.75 14.50
CA TYR A 176 -0.85 13.38 15.25
C TYR A 176 -1.83 14.10 14.34
N SER A 177 -1.35 14.95 13.43
CA SER A 177 -2.24 15.77 12.60
C SER A 177 -2.73 15.09 11.33
N GLY A 178 -2.10 14.00 10.90
CA GLY A 178 -2.47 13.28 9.67
C GLY A 178 -2.18 14.04 8.37
N ILE A 179 -1.52 15.21 8.45
CA ILE A 179 -1.17 16.03 7.28
C ILE A 179 0.25 15.73 6.79
N PRO A 180 0.53 15.90 5.48
CA PRO A 180 1.85 15.64 4.91
C PRO A 180 2.95 16.56 5.46
N THR A 181 4.14 15.99 5.62
CA THR A 181 5.38 16.70 5.96
C THR A 181 6.33 16.77 4.76
N SER A 182 7.42 17.54 4.89
CA SER A 182 8.52 17.54 3.92
C SER A 182 9.45 16.32 4.03
N SER A 183 9.27 15.49 5.06
CA SER A 183 10.06 14.28 5.24
C SER A 183 9.56 13.18 4.32
N THR A 184 10.47 12.29 3.92
CA THR A 184 10.17 11.20 3.00
C THR A 184 10.70 9.87 3.52
N ASP A 185 10.09 8.79 3.08
CA ASP A 185 10.73 7.48 3.11
C ASP A 185 11.32 7.14 1.76
N GLY A 186 12.49 6.51 1.78
CA GLY A 186 13.20 6.10 0.58
C GLY A 186 12.56 4.86 -0.05
N GLY A 187 12.85 4.63 -1.33
CA GLY A 187 12.42 3.42 -2.00
C GLY A 187 13.26 2.20 -1.59
N TYR A 188 12.68 1.01 -1.74
CA TYR A 188 13.34 -0.26 -1.41
C TYR A 188 12.89 -1.40 -2.33
N PHE A 189 13.76 -2.40 -2.48
CA PHE A 189 13.48 -3.65 -3.20
C PHE A 189 13.37 -4.82 -2.22
N LEU A 190 12.38 -5.68 -2.41
CA LEU A 190 12.31 -6.98 -1.75
C LEU A 190 12.25 -8.06 -2.81
N THR A 191 13.10 -9.07 -2.67
CA THR A 191 13.11 -10.24 -3.56
C THR A 191 12.82 -11.48 -2.75
N ASP A 192 11.90 -12.29 -3.22
CA ASP A 192 11.46 -13.53 -2.59
C ASP A 192 11.80 -14.70 -3.53
N LEU A 193 12.13 -15.86 -2.95
CA LEU A 193 12.44 -17.09 -3.67
C LEU A 193 11.48 -18.19 -3.23
N SER A 194 10.82 -18.84 -4.17
CA SER A 194 9.96 -20.00 -3.93
C SER A 194 10.49 -21.23 -4.66
N LEU A 195 10.64 -22.34 -3.93
CA LEU A 195 11.02 -23.64 -4.44
C LEU A 195 9.89 -24.63 -4.14
N ARG A 196 9.55 -25.48 -5.10
CA ARG A 196 8.57 -26.55 -4.90
C ARG A 196 8.97 -27.80 -5.66
N ASP A 197 8.71 -28.96 -5.06
CA ASP A 197 8.79 -30.26 -5.72
C ASP A 197 7.59 -31.14 -5.34
N THR A 198 7.20 -32.05 -6.23
CA THR A 198 6.14 -33.04 -6.01
C THR A 198 6.68 -34.46 -6.16
N ILE A 199 6.86 -35.14 -5.04
CA ILE A 199 7.35 -36.51 -4.97
C ILE A 199 6.16 -37.47 -5.07
N LYS A 200 6.07 -38.23 -6.16
CA LYS A 200 5.04 -39.27 -6.33
C LYS A 200 5.38 -40.49 -5.47
N LEU A 201 4.42 -40.92 -4.65
CA LEU A 201 4.53 -42.14 -3.85
C LEU A 201 3.82 -43.26 -4.60
N HIS A 202 4.52 -44.35 -4.87
CA HIS A 202 4.01 -45.47 -5.68
C HIS A 202 3.26 -46.52 -4.84
N HIS A 203 3.14 -46.32 -3.53
CA HIS A 203 2.55 -47.28 -2.59
C HIS A 203 1.79 -46.57 -1.46
N GLY A 204 0.57 -47.06 -1.16
CA GLY A 204 -0.23 -46.62 0.00
C GLY A 204 -1.34 -45.61 -0.32
N PRO A 205 -2.08 -45.14 0.71
CA PRO A 205 -3.19 -44.19 0.56
C PRO A 205 -2.72 -42.76 0.23
N VAL A 206 -1.44 -42.45 0.42
CA VAL A 206 -0.84 -41.17 0.03
C VAL A 206 -0.26 -41.33 -1.38
N LYS A 207 -0.78 -40.59 -2.35
CA LYS A 207 -0.35 -40.60 -3.75
C LYS A 207 0.88 -39.72 -4.03
N ALA A 208 1.04 -38.62 -3.29
CA ALA A 208 2.18 -37.73 -3.47
C ALA A 208 2.46 -36.86 -2.23
N LEU A 209 3.70 -36.41 -2.11
CA LEU A 209 4.11 -35.35 -1.18
C LEU A 209 4.49 -34.11 -2.00
N VAL A 210 3.95 -32.96 -1.64
CA VAL A 210 4.39 -31.66 -2.18
C VAL A 210 5.25 -31.00 -1.13
N LEU A 211 6.50 -30.72 -1.47
CA LEU A 211 7.44 -29.98 -0.67
C LEU A 211 7.47 -28.54 -1.17
N THR A 212 7.32 -27.56 -0.29
CA THR A 212 7.50 -26.15 -0.62
C THR A 212 8.49 -25.50 0.33
N PHE A 213 9.35 -24.64 -0.20
CA PHE A 213 10.31 -23.86 0.56
C PHE A 213 10.32 -22.44 0.03
N ASN A 214 10.10 -21.46 0.89
CA ASN A 214 10.08 -20.04 0.54
C ASN A 214 11.12 -19.29 1.36
N ILE A 215 11.80 -18.35 0.72
CA ILE A 215 12.68 -17.39 1.35
C ILE A 215 12.13 -16.00 1.07
N ASP A 216 11.60 -15.36 2.11
CA ASP A 216 11.14 -13.98 2.03
C ASP A 216 12.32 -13.05 2.27
N ASN A 217 12.36 -11.93 1.55
CA ASN A 217 13.41 -10.93 1.63
C ASN A 217 14.80 -11.58 1.53
N LEU A 218 15.02 -12.30 0.42
CA LEU A 218 16.20 -13.09 0.07
C LEU A 218 17.52 -12.35 0.31
N PHE A 219 17.53 -11.02 0.11
CA PHE A 219 18.71 -10.18 0.30
C PHE A 219 18.79 -9.53 1.68
N GLY A 220 17.79 -9.70 2.56
CA GLY A 220 17.80 -9.19 3.94
C GLY A 220 17.79 -7.66 4.00
N VAL A 221 17.07 -7.03 3.07
CA VAL A 221 16.92 -5.58 2.99
C VAL A 221 16.18 -5.10 4.23
N ARG A 222 16.74 -4.07 4.88
CA ARG A 222 16.04 -3.35 5.95
C ARG A 222 15.23 -2.24 5.32
N TYR A 223 13.94 -2.23 5.62
CA TYR A 223 13.00 -1.25 5.10
C TYR A 223 11.96 -0.93 6.18
N TYR A 224 11.20 0.14 5.96
CA TYR A 224 10.06 0.47 6.79
C TYR A 224 8.78 0.09 6.04
N ASN A 225 7.93 -0.69 6.70
CA ASN A 225 6.64 -1.10 6.14
C ASN A 225 5.64 0.06 6.19
N SER A 226 5.71 0.85 7.26
CA SER A 226 4.99 2.10 7.43
C SER A 226 5.83 3.03 8.29
N ALA A 227 5.65 4.33 8.07
CA ALA A 227 6.30 5.35 8.88
C ALA A 227 5.50 6.64 8.85
N ASP A 228 5.62 7.42 9.92
CA ASP A 228 5.11 8.77 10.03
C ASP A 228 6.15 9.64 10.76
N ILE A 229 5.96 10.95 10.74
CA ILE A 229 6.74 11.91 11.52
C ILE A 229 6.01 12.21 12.82
N ASN A 230 6.67 11.93 13.92
CA ASN A 230 6.21 12.26 15.25
C ASN A 230 7.11 13.38 15.83
N THR A 231 6.71 14.00 16.94
CA THR A 231 7.45 15.06 17.62
C THR A 231 7.74 14.66 19.05
N ASP A 232 8.98 14.86 19.50
CA ASP A 232 9.36 14.64 20.89
C ASP A 232 8.76 15.71 21.83
N VAL A 233 8.98 15.57 23.14
CA VAL A 233 8.50 16.53 24.16
C VAL A 233 9.06 17.96 23.99
N ASN A 234 10.12 18.13 23.20
CA ASN A 234 10.74 19.42 22.89
C ASN A 234 10.31 19.96 21.51
N GLY A 235 9.42 19.26 20.79
CA GLY A 235 8.96 19.63 19.46
C GLY A 235 9.92 19.25 18.32
N ASN A 236 10.95 18.43 18.57
CA ASN A 236 11.83 17.97 17.51
C ASN A 236 11.16 16.83 16.73
N PRO A 237 11.09 16.92 15.39
CA PRO A 237 10.52 15.85 14.59
C PRO A 237 11.44 14.63 14.57
N TYR A 238 10.87 13.44 14.71
CA TYR A 238 11.55 12.16 14.52
C TYR A 238 10.68 11.21 13.70
N LYS A 239 11.32 10.27 13.00
CA LYS A 239 10.61 9.26 12.23
C LYS A 239 10.18 8.11 13.15
N GLU A 240 8.89 7.90 13.27
CA GLU A 240 8.31 6.71 13.90
C GLU A 240 7.97 5.71 12.81
N ALA A 241 8.45 4.47 12.93
CA ALA A 241 8.32 3.51 11.83
C ALA A 241 8.22 2.07 12.32
N ILE A 242 7.43 1.28 11.58
CA ILE A 242 7.38 -0.18 11.72
C ILE A 242 8.38 -0.76 10.74
N VAL A 243 9.42 -1.41 11.27
CA VAL A 243 10.41 -2.10 10.44
C VAL A 243 9.74 -3.29 9.75
N GLY A 244 10.01 -3.43 8.46
CA GLY A 244 9.53 -4.54 7.66
C GLY A 244 10.10 -5.89 8.08
N ALA A 245 9.49 -6.97 7.61
CA ALA A 245 9.92 -8.31 7.96
C ALA A 245 11.37 -8.56 7.51
N PRO A 246 12.23 -9.11 8.40
CA PRO A 246 13.57 -9.50 8.02
C PRO A 246 13.52 -10.71 7.07
N ARG A 247 14.69 -11.14 6.60
CA ARG A 247 14.80 -12.40 5.86
C ARG A 247 14.21 -13.55 6.68
N ALA A 248 13.27 -14.28 6.08
CA ALA A 248 12.59 -15.39 6.72
C ALA A 248 12.56 -16.61 5.81
N PHE A 249 12.49 -17.80 6.42
CA PHE A 249 12.51 -19.08 5.73
C PHE A 249 11.28 -19.88 6.16
N TYR A 250 10.51 -20.36 5.20
CA TYR A 250 9.29 -21.14 5.44
C TYR A 250 9.36 -22.45 4.67
N GLY A 251 8.98 -23.55 5.32
CA GLY A 251 8.88 -24.86 4.69
C GLY A 251 7.52 -25.48 4.99
N ALA A 252 6.94 -26.17 4.01
CA ALA A 252 5.73 -26.95 4.20
C ALA A 252 5.80 -28.28 3.44
N VAL A 253 5.10 -29.28 3.98
CA VAL A 253 4.92 -30.59 3.38
C VAL A 253 3.43 -30.89 3.32
N THR A 254 2.91 -31.09 2.12
CA THR A 254 1.49 -31.39 1.88
C THR A 254 1.33 -32.79 1.31
N ALA A 255 0.62 -33.66 2.02
CA ALA A 255 0.26 -34.99 1.54
C ALA A 255 -0.98 -34.93 0.64
N LYS A 256 -0.91 -35.58 -0.52
CA LYS A 256 -2.04 -35.80 -1.44
C LYS A 256 -2.46 -37.26 -1.39
N PHE A 257 -3.75 -37.52 -1.18
CA PHE A 257 -4.34 -38.86 -1.05
C PHE A 257 -5.09 -39.30 -2.31
#